data_AF-A0A1I5Y2M5-F1
#
_entry.id   AF-A0A1I5Y2M5-F1
#
_cell.length_a   1.000
_cell.length_b   1.000
_cell.length_c   1.000
_cell.angle_alpha   90.00
_cell.angle_beta   90.00
_cell.angle_gamma   90.00
#
_symmetry.space_group_name_H-M   'P 1'
#
loop_
_entity.id
_entity.type
_entity.pdbx_description
1 polymer ?
#
loop_
_entity_poly.entity_id
_entity_poly.type
_entity_poly.pdbx_seq_one_letter_code
_entity_poly.pdbx_strand_id
1 'polypeptide(L)' 'MPTVKDGVFTDIGYNIPKNGEAEIETNWEWLYGKLEPGTYKITKTVLDSGASSEGDNLNRYTVSAQFLIAG' A
#
# COMPACT_ATOMS: atom_id res chain seq x y z
N MET A 1 -4.59 -7.34 23.31
CA MET A 1 -4.81 -6.35 22.23
C MET A 1 -6.16 -6.67 21.61
N PRO A 2 -7.11 -5.73 21.47
CA PRO A 2 -8.41 -6.06 20.91
C PRO A 2 -8.27 -6.18 19.39
N THR A 3 -8.63 -7.34 18.84
CA THR A 3 -8.68 -7.59 17.41
C THR A 3 -9.95 -6.97 16.85
N VAL A 4 -9.83 -6.03 15.90
CA VAL A 4 -10.97 -5.49 15.16
C VAL A 4 -11.58 -6.63 14.35
N LYS A 5 -12.80 -7.05 14.73
CA LYS A 5 -13.61 -7.96 13.91
C LYS A 5 -13.86 -7.25 12.57
N ASP A 6 -13.58 -7.95 11.47
CA ASP A 6 -13.68 -7.50 10.07
C ASP A 6 -12.46 -6.76 9.49
N GLY A 7 -11.30 -6.83 10.14
CA GLY A 7 -10.01 -6.33 9.60
C GLY A 7 -9.34 -7.24 8.55
N VAL A 8 -10.11 -8.04 7.80
CA VAL A 8 -9.55 -8.97 6.80
C VAL A 8 -9.53 -8.26 5.45
N PHE A 9 -8.33 -7.95 4.96
CA PHE A 9 -8.11 -7.47 3.59
C PHE A 9 -8.65 -8.51 2.61
N THR A 10 -9.85 -8.30 2.05
CA THR A 10 -10.41 -9.16 1.00
C THR A 10 -9.69 -8.99 -0.33
N ASP A 11 -8.83 -7.98 -0.44
CA ASP A 11 -8.04 -7.69 -1.63
C ASP A 11 -6.57 -7.45 -1.19
N ILE A 12 -5.71 -8.46 -1.36
CA ILE A 12 -4.32 -8.45 -0.87
C ILE A 12 -3.40 -7.68 -1.85
N GLY A 13 -3.94 -7.19 -2.97
CA GLY A 13 -3.20 -6.39 -3.94
C GLY A 13 -4.12 -5.51 -4.78
N TYR A 14 -3.69 -4.29 -5.04
CA TYR A 14 -4.40 -3.37 -5.91
C TYR A 14 -3.83 -3.48 -7.32
N ASN A 15 -4.69 -3.75 -8.31
CA ASN A 15 -4.26 -3.84 -9.71
C ASN A 15 -3.98 -2.44 -10.26
N ILE A 16 -2.80 -2.26 -10.86
CA ILE A 16 -2.44 -1.06 -11.60
C ILE A 16 -2.41 -1.45 -13.09
N PRO A 17 -3.30 -0.88 -13.93
CA PRO A 17 -3.32 -1.21 -15.35
C PRO A 17 -2.02 -0.75 -16.03
N LYS A 18 -1.60 -1.50 -17.07
CA LYS A 18 -0.41 -1.14 -17.86
C LYS A 18 -0.56 0.26 -18.46
N ASN A 19 0.42 1.12 -18.22
CA ASN A 19 0.43 2.54 -18.62
C ASN A 19 -0.74 3.37 -18.06
N GLY A 20 -1.42 2.89 -17.02
CA GLY A 20 -2.47 3.63 -16.35
C GLY A 20 -2.11 3.92 -14.90
N GLU A 21 -3.10 4.42 -14.18
CA GLU A 21 -2.98 4.83 -12.79
C GLU A 21 -4.03 4.10 -11.96
N ALA A 22 -3.73 3.91 -10.67
CA ALA A 22 -4.69 3.44 -9.69
C ALA A 22 -4.58 4.34 -8.45
N GLU A 23 -5.73 4.74 -7.92
CA GLU A 23 -5.84 5.56 -6.72
C GLU A 23 -6.62 4.80 -5.66
N ILE A 24 -6.16 4.91 -4.41
CA ILE A 24 -6.79 4.24 -3.27
C ILE A 24 -6.93 5.28 -2.16
N GLU A 25 -8.16 5.69 -1.90
CA GLU A 25 -8.48 6.48 -0.72
C GLU A 25 -8.52 5.54 0.50
N THR A 26 -7.73 5.86 1.53
CA THR A 26 -7.60 5.02 2.73
C THR A 26 -7.89 5.84 3.98
N ASN A 27 -8.79 5.35 4.83
CA ASN A 27 -8.96 5.89 6.18
C ASN A 27 -7.84 5.35 7.09
N TRP A 28 -6.74 6.10 7.14
CA TRP A 28 -5.57 5.75 7.95
C TRP A 28 -5.86 5.76 9.46
N GLU A 29 -6.78 6.62 9.91
CA GLU A 29 -7.21 6.67 11.32
C GLU A 29 -7.97 5.40 11.72
N TRP A 30 -8.76 4.82 10.82
CA TRP A 30 -9.40 3.52 11.07
C TRP A 30 -8.38 2.38 11.19
N LEU A 31 -7.32 2.39 10.37
CA LEU A 31 -6.30 1.34 10.36
C LEU A 31 -5.32 1.43 11.54
N TYR A 32 -4.85 2.63 11.84
CA TYR A 32 -3.73 2.86 12.76
C TYR A 32 -4.08 3.74 13.97
N GLY A 33 -5.33 4.21 14.06
CA GLY A 33 -5.71 5.27 14.99
C GLY A 33 -5.24 6.64 14.52
N LYS A 34 -5.61 7.68 15.27
CA LYS A 34 -5.14 9.04 14.99
C LYS A 34 -3.63 9.11 15.20
N LEU A 35 -2.92 9.55 14.17
CA LEU A 35 -1.47 9.76 14.24
C LEU A 35 -1.18 11.11 14.89
N GLU A 36 -0.23 11.12 15.83
CA GLU A 36 0.28 12.35 16.44
C GLU A 36 1.12 13.17 15.45
N PRO A 37 1.38 14.46 15.71
CA PRO A 37 2.28 15.25 14.87
C PRO A 37 3.68 14.64 14.80
N GLY A 38 4.25 14.55 13.61
CA GLY A 38 5.56 13.92 13.40
C GLY A 38 5.86 13.59 11.94
N THR A 39 7.07 13.06 11.71
CA THR A 39 7.53 12.62 10.39
C THR A 39 7.26 11.14 10.23
N TYR A 40 6.49 10.79 9.21
CA TYR A 40 6.07 9.43 8.89
C TYR A 40 6.60 8.98 7.53
N LYS A 41 6.72 7.66 7.34
CA LYS A 41 7.07 7.05 6.06
C LYS A 41 6.11 5.91 5.74
N ILE A 42 5.51 5.95 4.55
CA ILE A 42 4.79 4.80 3.99
C ILE A 42 5.74 4.08 3.04
N THR A 43 5.85 2.76 3.19
CA THR A 43 6.57 1.88 2.27
C THR A 43 5.60 0.87 1.69
N LYS A 44 5.56 0.73 0.37
CA LYS A 44 4.78 -0.27 -0.34
C LYS A 44 5.67 -1.06 -1.30
N THR A 45 5.26 -2.29 -1.57
CA THR A 45 5.85 -3.11 -2.63
C THR A 45 4.94 -3.12 -3.85
N VAL A 46 5.50 -2.80 -5.01
CA VAL A 46 4.84 -2.97 -6.31
C VAL A 46 5.38 -4.25 -6.94
N LEU A 47 4.45 -5.10 -7.37
CA LEU A 47 4.75 -6.31 -8.12
C LEU A 47 4.37 -6.07 -9.57
N ASP A 48 5.33 -6.22 -10.48
CA ASP A 48 5.12 -6.13 -11.92
C ASP A 48 5.41 -7.50 -12.54
N SER A 49 4.42 -8.10 -13.19
CA SER A 49 4.60 -9.37 -13.89
C SER A 49 5.43 -9.25 -15.17
N GLY A 50 5.78 -8.02 -15.59
CA GLY A 50 6.49 -7.76 -16.84
C GLY A 50 5.71 -8.22 -18.08
N ALA A 51 6.36 -8.11 -19.24
CA ALA A 51 5.92 -8.72 -20.50
C ALA A 51 6.56 -10.11 -20.74
N SER A 52 7.30 -10.65 -19.76
CA SER A 52 8.06 -11.89 -19.90
C SER A 52 7.13 -13.09 -19.89
N SER A 53 7.01 -13.72 -21.05
CA SER A 53 6.26 -14.95 -21.33
C SER A 53 6.87 -16.23 -20.73
N GLU A 54 7.73 -16.13 -19.70
CA GLU A 54 8.41 -17.28 -19.11
C GLU A 54 8.43 -17.21 -17.57
N GLY A 55 7.49 -17.93 -16.93
CA GLY A 55 7.50 -18.31 -15.51
C GLY A 55 7.02 -17.27 -14.49
N ASP A 56 6.73 -17.73 -13.27
CA ASP A 56 6.23 -17.00 -12.08
C ASP A 56 7.20 -15.93 -11.50
N ASN A 57 7.97 -15.23 -12.34
CA ASN A 57 8.89 -14.19 -11.87
C ASN A 57 8.25 -12.80 -11.94
N LEU A 58 7.86 -12.28 -10.78
CA LEU A 58 7.42 -10.88 -10.61
C LEU A 58 8.62 -9.98 -10.31
N ASN A 59 8.78 -8.91 -11.07
CA ASN A 59 9.66 -7.81 -10.70
C ASN A 59 9.11 -7.14 -9.43
N ARG A 60 9.99 -6.93 -8.45
CA ARG A 60 9.62 -6.34 -7.16
C ARG A 60 10.26 -4.97 -7.01
N TYR A 61 9.43 -3.95 -6.83
CA TYR A 61 9.87 -2.59 -6.57
C TYR A 61 9.42 -2.15 -5.19
N THR A 62 10.31 -1.46 -4.46
CA THR A 62 9.95 -0.82 -3.19
C THR A 62 9.76 0.66 -3.43
N VAL A 63 8.57 1.16 -3.13
CA VAL A 63 8.23 2.58 -3.20
C VAL A 63 8.08 3.09 -1.78
N SER A 64 8.65 4.26 -1.49
CA SER A 64 8.50 4.91 -0.20
C SER A 64 8.24 6.39 -0.36
N ALA A 65 7.35 6.91 0.48
CA ALA A 65 7.05 8.33 0.58
C ALA A 65 7.15 8.75 2.05
N GLN A 66 7.80 9.89 2.31
CA GLN A 66 7.90 10.49 3.63
C GLN A 66 7.07 11.76 3.68
N PHE A 67 6.36 11.98 4.78
CA PHE A 67 5.50 13.15 4.98
C PHE A 67 5.52 13.61 6.44
N LEU A 68 5.22 14.89 6.66
CA LEU A 68 5.07 15.50 7.97
C LEU A 68 3.58 15.67 8.27
N ILE A 69 3.14 15.20 9.43
CA ILE A 69 1.87 15.61 10.02
C ILE A 69 2.20 16.78 10.96
N ALA A 70 1.75 17.98 10.60
CA ALA A 70 1.86 19.15 11.45
C ALA A 70 0.78 19.13 12.55
N GLY A 71 1.09 19.72 13.70
CA GLY A 71 0.15 19.91 14.81
C GLY A 71 -0.67 21.18 14.68
#